data_AF-A0A4V3BMA4-F1
#
_entry.id   AF-A0A4V3BMA4-F1
#
_cell.length_a   1.000
_cell.length_b   1.000
_cell.length_c   1.000
_cell.angle_alpha   90.00
_cell.angle_beta   90.00
_cell.angle_gamma   90.00
#
_symmetry.space_group_name_H-M   'P 1'
#
loop_
_entity.id
_entity.type
_entity.pdbx_description
1 polymer ?
#
loop_
_entity_poly.entity_id
_entity_poly.type
_entity_poly.pdbx_seq_one_letter_code
_entity_poly.pdbx_strand_id
1 'polypeptide(L)' 'MRQARLALLQSGMLDQVEAGITGMAGDAGAAARIEWDFAGTVERHSPLVGLLVSELGITDSQLDDLFRLAGSL' A
#
# COMPACT_ATOMS: atom_id res chain seq x y z
N MET A 1 7.25 3.70 -5.51
CA MET A 1 7.16 2.68 -4.45
C MET A 1 8.10 2.89 -3.27
N ARG A 2 9.37 3.29 -3.45
CA ARG A 2 10.30 3.48 -2.31
C ARG A 2 9.76 4.41 -1.20
N GLN A 3 9.33 5.62 -1.56
CA GLN A 3 8.78 6.60 -0.61
C GLN A 3 7.56 6.06 0.15
N ALA A 4 6.65 5.37 -0.55
CA ALA A 4 5.48 4.75 0.06
C ALA A 4 5.86 3.65 1.06
N ARG A 5 6.79 2.75 0.70
CA ARG A 5 7.29 1.71 1.62
C ARG A 5 7.97 2.31 2.86
N LEU A 6 8.71 3.40 2.70
CA LEU A 6 9.32 4.11 3.82
C LEU A 6 8.28 4.80 4.72
N ALA A 7 7.25 5.41 4.13
CA ALA A 7 6.16 6.01 4.89
C ALA A 7 5.39 4.95 5.69
N LEU A 8 5.09 3.80 5.08
CA LEU A 8 4.48 2.65 5.76
C LEU A 8 5.36 2.08 6.87
N LEU A 9 6.68 2.05 6.67
CA LEU A 9 7.63 1.63 7.70
C LEU A 9 7.60 2.60 8.89
N GLN A 10 7.62 3.91 8.63
CA GLN A 10 7.59 4.94 9.65
C GLN A 10 6.26 5.00 10.40
N SER A 11 5.15 4.67 9.73
CA SER A 11 3.82 4.57 10.38
C SER A 11 3.59 3.25 11.11
N GLY A 12 4.52 2.29 11.03
CA GLY A 12 4.37 0.95 11.62
C GLY A 12 3.35 0.07 10.89
N MET A 13 2.96 0.42 9.66
CA MET A 13 1.93 -0.28 8.89
C MET A 13 2.51 -1.21 7.82
N LEU A 14 3.83 -1.19 7.58
CA LEU A 14 4.46 -1.96 6.51
C LEU A 14 4.17 -3.46 6.64
N ASP A 15 4.41 -4.05 7.81
CA ASP A 15 4.21 -5.49 8.04
C ASP A 15 2.74 -5.90 7.82
N GLN A 16 1.80 -5.03 8.21
CA GLN A 16 0.38 -5.26 8.02
C GLN A 16 0.00 -5.23 6.52
N VAL A 17 0.58 -4.30 5.77
CA VAL A 17 0.40 -4.21 4.31
C VAL A 17 0.99 -5.43 3.59
N GLU A 18 2.19 -5.85 3.96
CA GLU A 18 2.84 -7.03 3.37
C GLU A 18 2.05 -8.31 3.66
N ALA A 19 1.52 -8.46 4.88
CA ALA A 19 0.63 -9.55 5.25
C ALA A 19 -0.67 -9.53 4.42
N GLY A 20 -1.28 -8.34 4.25
CA GLY A 20 -2.48 -8.17 3.43
C GLY A 20 -2.26 -8.60 1.98
N ILE A 21 -1.16 -8.17 1.35
CA ILE A 21 -0.83 -8.52 -0.04
C ILE A 21 -0.54 -10.02 -0.18
N THR A 22 0.16 -10.60 0.79
CA THR A 22 0.47 -12.04 0.80
C THR A 22 -0.79 -12.89 0.96
N GLY A 23 -1.77 -12.41 1.74
CA GLY A 23 -3.06 -13.07 1.95
C GLY A 23 -3.99 -13.07 0.73
N MET A 24 -3.76 -12.20 -0.26
CA MET A 24 -4.61 -12.11 -1.45
C MET A 24 -4.45 -13.34 -2.38
N ALA A 25 -5.59 -13.96 -2.69
CA ALA A 25 -5.68 -15.13 -3.57
C ALA A 25 -6.03 -14.76 -5.02
N GLY A 26 -5.80 -15.73 -5.94
CA GLY A 26 -6.17 -15.61 -7.35
C GLY A 26 -5.40 -14.53 -8.12
N ASP A 27 -5.94 -14.17 -9.29
CA ASP A 27 -5.31 -13.22 -10.21
C ASP A 27 -5.16 -11.82 -9.60
N ALA A 28 -6.11 -11.41 -8.75
CA ALA A 28 -6.04 -10.13 -8.02
C ALA A 28 -4.83 -10.09 -7.07
N GLY A 29 -4.57 -11.18 -6.34
CA GLY A 29 -3.38 -11.28 -5.49
C GLY A 29 -2.09 -11.33 -6.28
N ALA A 30 -2.08 -12.00 -7.43
CA ALA A 30 -0.92 -12.01 -8.32
C ALA A 30 -0.61 -10.59 -8.85
N ALA A 31 -1.64 -9.87 -9.30
CA ALA A 31 -1.52 -8.48 -9.75
C ALA A 31 -1.03 -7.56 -8.62
N ALA A 32 -1.61 -7.69 -7.40
CA ALA A 32 -1.21 -6.90 -6.24
C ALA A 32 0.27 -7.11 -5.88
N ARG A 33 0.78 -8.35 -5.92
CA ARG A 33 2.20 -8.65 -5.69
C ARG A 33 3.09 -8.07 -6.79
N ILE A 34 2.70 -8.19 -8.05
CA ILE A 34 3.44 -7.61 -9.18
C ILE A 34 3.54 -6.09 -9.02
N GLU A 35 2.42 -5.42 -8.73
CA GLU A 35 2.40 -3.97 -8.54
C GLU A 35 3.21 -3.58 -7.29
N TRP A 36 3.07 -4.31 -6.19
CA TRP A 36 3.86 -4.07 -4.98
C TRP A 36 5.35 -4.15 -5.24
N ASP A 37 5.82 -5.18 -5.95
CA ASP A 37 7.24 -5.47 -6.15
C ASP A 37 7.90 -4.68 -7.28
N PHE A 38 7.17 -4.42 -8.36
CA PHE A 38 7.75 -3.87 -9.59
C PHE A 38 7.28 -2.46 -9.94
N ALA A 39 6.25 -1.91 -9.29
CA ALA A 39 5.83 -0.55 -9.61
C ALA A 39 6.91 0.49 -9.24
N GLY A 40 7.11 1.47 -10.12
CA GLY A 40 7.99 2.61 -9.84
C GLY A 40 7.36 3.62 -8.89
N THR A 41 6.04 3.78 -8.95
CA THR A 41 5.22 4.77 -8.24
C THR A 41 4.01 4.10 -7.60
N VAL A 42 3.37 4.79 -6.65
CA VAL A 42 2.05 4.39 -6.12
C VAL A 42 1.08 5.53 -6.42
N GLU A 43 -0.12 5.20 -6.87
CA GLU A 43 -1.17 6.19 -7.09
C GLU A 43 -2.27 5.99 -6.05
N ARG A 44 -2.78 7.08 -5.46
CA ARG A 44 -3.79 7.04 -4.40
C ARG A 44 -5.07 6.29 -4.79
N HIS A 45 -5.39 6.30 -6.08
CA HIS A 45 -6.58 5.65 -6.63
C HIS A 45 -6.24 4.36 -7.39
N SER A 46 -5.03 3.79 -7.21
CA SER A 46 -4.69 2.53 -7.86
C SER A 46 -5.49 1.37 -7.25
N PRO A 47 -5.74 0.30 -8.03
CA PRO A 47 -6.42 -0.89 -7.52
C PRO A 47 -5.76 -1.48 -6.27
N LEU A 48 -4.42 -1.49 -6.21
CA LEU A 48 -3.67 -1.96 -5.06
C LEU A 48 -3.99 -1.15 -3.79
N VAL A 49 -4.00 0.19 -3.88
CA VAL A 49 -4.33 1.05 -2.74
C VAL A 49 -5.77 0.83 -2.28
N GLY A 50 -6.71 0.74 -3.21
CA GLY A 50 -8.11 0.46 -2.87
C GLY A 50 -8.29 -0.89 -2.16
N LEU A 51 -7.61 -1.94 -2.62
CA LEU A 51 -7.62 -3.25 -1.98
C LEU A 51 -7.04 -3.17 -0.55
N LEU A 52 -5.89 -2.52 -0.37
CA LEU A 52 -5.25 -2.38 0.94
C LEU A 52 -6.09 -1.57 1.93
N VAL A 53 -6.72 -0.49 1.47
CA VAL A 53 -7.60 0.34 2.30
C VAL A 53 -8.78 -0.49 2.80
N SER A 54 -9.41 -1.26 1.91
CA SER A 54 -10.53 -2.13 2.26
C SER A 54 -10.12 -3.27 3.19
N GLU A 55 -8.99 -3.93 2.92
CA GLU A 55 -8.54 -5.11 3.67
C GLU A 55 -8.07 -4.74 5.08
N LEU A 56 -7.37 -3.60 5.21
CA LEU A 56 -6.73 -3.20 6.46
C LEU A 56 -7.57 -2.20 7.27
N GLY A 57 -8.73 -1.77 6.74
CA GLY A 57 -9.60 -0.80 7.38
C GLY A 57 -8.95 0.58 7.55
N ILE A 58 -8.09 0.97 6.61
CA ILE A 58 -7.40 2.27 6.62
C ILE A 58 -8.45 3.36 6.35
N THR A 59 -8.49 4.41 7.17
CA THR A 59 -9.39 5.53 6.91
C THR A 59 -8.83 6.47 5.84
N ASP A 60 -9.68 7.25 5.20
CA ASP A 60 -9.24 8.26 4.23
C ASP A 60 -8.22 9.25 4.82
N SER A 61 -8.37 9.61 6.10
CA SER A 61 -7.41 10.49 6.78
C SER A 61 -6.05 9.83 6.98
N GLN A 62 -6.02 8.55 7.38
CA GLN A 62 -4.78 7.80 7.51
C GLN A 62 -4.09 7.61 6.16
N LEU A 63 -4.87 7.37 5.10
CA LEU A 63 -4.34 7.29 3.74
C LEU A 63 -3.72 8.62 3.32
N ASP A 64 -4.39 9.74 3.56
CA ASP A 64 -3.86 11.07 3.24
C ASP A 64 -2.59 11.38 4.01
N ASP A 65 -2.51 11.00 5.29
CA ASP A 65 -1.32 11.16 6.11
C ASP A 65 -0.14 10.33 5.57
N LEU A 66 -0.40 9.09 5.12
CA LEU A 66 0.61 8.25 4.48
C LEU A 66 1.14 8.85 3.19
N PHE A 67 0.26 9.36 2.32
CA PHE A 67 0.67 9.99 1.06
C PHE A 67 1.41 11.30 1.29
N ARG A 68 0.99 12.10 2.28
CA ARG A 68 1.71 13.33 2.67
C ARG A 68 3.09 13.01 3.21
N LEU A 69 3.20 12.00 4.07
CA LEU A 69 4.49 11.54 4.59
C LEU A 69 5.39 11.02 3.46
N ALA A 70 4.87 10.17 2.58
CA ALA A 70 5.62 9.65 1.43
C ALA A 70 6.15 10.77 0.53
N GLY A 71 5.36 11.83 0.30
CA GLY A 71 5.77 13.00 -0.48
C GLY A 71 6.89 13.84 0.16
N SER A 72 7.18 13.64 1.45
CA SER A 72 8.28 14.32 2.16
C SER A 72 9.61 13.53 2.21
N LEU A 73 9.62 12.30 1.70
CA LEU A 73 10.75 11.34 1.74
C LEU A 73 11.44 11.20 0.38
#